data_AF-A0A522J9U3-F1
#
_entry.id   AF-A0A522J9U3-F1
#
_cell.length_a   1.000
_cell.length_b   1.000
_cell.length_c   1.000
_cell.angle_alpha   90.00
_cell.angle_beta   90.00
_cell.angle_gamma   90.00
#
_symmetry.space_group_name_H-M   'P 1'
#
loop_
_entity.id
_entity.type
_entity.pdbx_description
1 polymer ?
#
loop_
_entity_poly.entity_id
_entity_poly.type
_entity_poly.pdbx_seq_one_letter_code
_entity_poly.pdbx_strand_id
1 'polypeptide(L)'
;MVARRQFLKASVLGAVAVATGKAAATATPLAIAARGVGVVRVASTWDFGVAANQAAWAILGHGGHSLDAVEAGARVPEADLKNHSVGKGGYPDRDGKVTLDASIMDADGHCGAVAALEHVTHAISVARRVMERTPHVLLAGDGALQFALEQGFEQENLLTPEAEKAWHEWLKTAHYRPQINSEVRSYGADAPAGLPGGKDNHDTIGMLALDVHGKLAGACTTSGMAWKLHGCVGDSPIIGAGLYVDGEVGGATSTGVGEEVIRNAGSFLVVELMRQGRTPTEACREAVLRVVRKQPKTANEIQVAFLAMNKDGEVGAWAIQPGFSYAVCDAKDQRALIPARSVFAT
;
A
#
# COMPACT_ATOMS: atom_id res chain seq x y z
N MET A 1 -39.27 52.43 12.22
CA MET A 1 -39.63 53.18 13.45
C MET A 1 -40.73 52.40 14.15
N VAL A 2 -40.61 52.14 15.46
CA VAL A 2 -41.61 51.57 16.42
C VAL A 2 -41.87 50.04 16.29
N ALA A 3 -41.27 49.13 17.09
CA ALA A 3 -41.34 48.80 18.54
C ALA A 3 -42.36 47.65 18.85
N ARG A 4 -41.92 46.44 19.26
CA ARG A 4 -41.73 45.92 20.64
C ARG A 4 -42.98 45.94 21.56
N ARG A 5 -43.43 44.72 21.90
CA ARG A 5 -44.03 44.23 23.18
C ARG A 5 -45.40 44.77 23.66
N GLN A 6 -46.34 43.83 23.87
CA GLN A 6 -47.35 43.73 24.95
C GLN A 6 -48.01 42.35 24.75
N PHE A 7 -47.77 41.27 25.54
CA PHE A 7 -47.98 40.98 26.96
C PHE A 7 -49.45 41.11 27.44
N LEU A 8 -50.01 39.95 27.85
CA LEU A 8 -51.16 39.67 28.73
C LEU A 8 -52.57 39.56 28.07
N LYS A 9 -53.16 38.36 28.12
CA LYS A 9 -54.19 37.92 29.11
C LYS A 9 -55.03 36.75 28.55
N ALA A 10 -55.01 35.59 29.25
CA ALA A 10 -56.17 34.79 29.69
C ALA A 10 -55.71 33.36 30.11
N SER A 11 -55.51 33.09 31.41
CA SER A 11 -56.46 32.42 32.34
C SER A 11 -56.36 30.86 32.26
N VAL A 12 -55.57 30.17 33.09
CA VAL A 12 -55.78 29.72 34.50
C VAL A 12 -56.95 28.73 34.70
N LEU A 13 -56.65 27.43 34.88
CA LEU A 13 -56.94 26.58 36.07
C LEU A 13 -56.82 25.08 35.73
N GLY A 14 -56.08 24.31 36.53
CA GLY A 14 -56.07 22.85 36.43
C GLY A 14 -55.03 22.10 37.25
N ALA A 15 -55.12 22.21 38.58
CA ALA A 15 -54.68 21.26 39.61
C ALA A 15 -53.20 20.77 39.68
N VAL A 16 -52.62 21.04 40.85
CA VAL A 16 -51.39 20.46 41.40
C VAL A 16 -51.57 18.98 41.68
N ALA A 17 -50.63 18.15 41.22
CA ALA A 17 -50.26 16.89 41.85
C ALA A 17 -48.73 16.85 41.98
N VAL A 18 -48.24 17.13 43.19
CA VAL A 18 -46.85 16.86 43.58
C VAL A 18 -46.73 15.35 43.78
N ALA A 19 -46.08 14.68 42.84
CA ALA A 19 -45.50 13.37 43.07
C ALA A 19 -43.98 13.50 42.95
N THR A 20 -43.30 13.51 44.08
CA THR A 20 -41.85 13.39 44.19
C THR A 20 -41.41 12.01 43.71
N GLY A 21 -41.06 11.92 42.42
CA GLY A 21 -40.36 10.79 41.84
C GLY A 21 -39.05 11.27 41.23
N LYS A 22 -37.92 10.94 41.86
CA LYS A 22 -36.61 11.03 41.21
C LYS A 22 -36.56 9.98 40.09
N ALA A 23 -37.05 10.33 38.91
CA ALA A 23 -36.73 9.61 37.69
C ALA A 23 -35.46 10.26 37.13
N ALA A 24 -34.33 9.58 37.30
CA ALA A 24 -33.13 9.90 36.55
C ALA A 24 -33.49 9.83 35.06
N ALA A 25 -33.47 10.97 34.39
CA ALA A 25 -33.52 11.02 32.94
C ALA A 25 -32.20 10.43 32.44
N THR A 26 -32.16 9.11 32.28
CA THR A 26 -31.19 8.47 31.41
C THR A 26 -31.52 8.95 30.01
N ALA A 27 -30.74 9.93 29.54
CA ALA A 27 -30.68 10.26 28.14
C ALA A 27 -30.38 8.96 27.40
N THR A 28 -31.42 8.36 26.82
CA THR A 28 -31.25 7.24 25.92
C THR A 28 -30.48 7.83 24.75
N PRO A 29 -29.26 7.36 24.44
CA PRO A 29 -28.60 7.82 23.24
C PRO A 29 -29.56 7.52 22.11
N LEU A 30 -29.88 8.54 21.31
CA LEU A 30 -30.55 8.34 20.04
C LEU A 30 -29.73 7.24 19.35
N ALA A 31 -30.33 6.07 19.18
CA ALA A 31 -29.73 5.03 18.37
C ALA A 31 -29.62 5.62 16.96
N ILE A 32 -28.43 6.10 16.63
CA ILE A 32 -28.01 6.29 15.27
C ILE A 32 -28.24 4.92 14.65
N ALA A 33 -29.22 4.84 13.76
CA ALA A 33 -29.39 3.67 12.92
C ALA A 33 -28.03 3.42 12.26
N ALA A 34 -27.34 2.37 12.70
CA ALA A 34 -26.04 1.97 12.20
C ALA A 34 -26.19 1.61 10.73
N ARG A 35 -26.04 2.61 9.85
CA ARG A 35 -25.45 2.37 8.54
C ARG A 35 -24.02 1.91 8.84
N GLY A 36 -23.73 0.69 8.41
CA GLY A 36 -22.72 -0.20 8.99
C GLY A 36 -21.40 0.47 9.36
N VAL A 37 -20.86 0.12 10.53
CA VAL A 37 -19.44 0.32 10.84
C VAL A 37 -18.66 -0.35 9.70
N GLY A 38 -18.03 0.46 8.85
CA GLY A 38 -17.27 -0.02 7.70
C GLY A 38 -16.21 -1.01 8.16
N VAL A 39 -15.95 -2.05 7.37
CA VAL A 39 -14.93 -3.05 7.67
C VAL A 39 -13.56 -2.36 7.65
N VAL A 40 -13.04 -2.02 8.83
CA VAL A 40 -11.67 -1.50 8.94
C VAL A 40 -10.71 -2.63 8.63
N ARG A 41 -9.86 -2.43 7.61
CA ARG A 41 -8.95 -3.47 7.15
C ARG A 41 -7.74 -2.87 6.48
N VAL A 42 -6.60 -3.53 6.63
CA VAL A 42 -5.40 -3.27 5.85
C VAL A 42 -4.92 -4.58 5.23
N ALA A 43 -4.43 -4.51 4.00
CA ALA A 43 -3.83 -5.63 3.31
C ALA A 43 -2.54 -5.18 2.63
N SER A 44 -1.54 -6.05 2.60
CA SER A 44 -0.25 -5.76 1.96
C SER A 44 0.39 -6.98 1.32
N THR A 45 1.30 -6.75 0.38
CA THR A 45 2.05 -7.80 -0.31
C THR A 45 3.06 -8.46 0.62
N TRP A 46 3.26 -9.76 0.41
CA TRP A 46 4.26 -10.59 1.09
C TRP A 46 4.05 -10.72 2.62
N ASP A 47 4.91 -11.49 3.28
CA ASP A 47 4.84 -11.83 4.70
C ASP A 47 5.41 -10.72 5.62
N PHE A 48 6.43 -9.99 5.18
CA PHE A 48 6.88 -8.77 5.87
C PHE A 48 5.78 -7.69 5.89
N GLY A 49 4.76 -7.84 5.03
CA GLY A 49 3.48 -7.16 5.11
C GLY A 49 2.75 -7.33 6.45
N VAL A 50 3.01 -8.39 7.24
CA VAL A 50 2.43 -8.55 8.58
C VAL A 50 2.92 -7.45 9.53
N ALA A 51 4.22 -7.16 9.55
CA ALA A 51 4.77 -6.10 10.39
C ALA A 51 4.30 -4.72 9.91
N ALA A 52 4.27 -4.51 8.59
CA ALA A 52 3.75 -3.30 7.97
C ALA A 52 2.27 -3.07 8.33
N ASN A 53 1.44 -4.11 8.25
CA ASN A 53 0.03 -4.07 8.61
C ASN A 53 -0.19 -3.77 10.09
N GLN A 54 0.68 -4.23 11.00
CA GLN A 54 0.59 -3.92 12.43
C GLN A 54 0.84 -2.43 12.70
N ALA A 55 1.80 -1.82 12.00
CA ALA A 55 2.03 -0.38 12.09
C ALA A 55 0.85 0.42 11.53
N ALA A 56 0.30 0.01 10.39
CA ALA A 56 -0.93 0.60 9.84
C ALA A 56 -2.11 0.44 10.81
N TRP A 57 -2.25 -0.73 11.44
CA TRP A 57 -3.32 -1.02 12.39
C TRP A 57 -3.22 -0.21 13.68
N ALA A 58 -2.01 0.17 14.12
CA ALA A 58 -1.84 1.09 15.24
C ALA A 58 -2.51 2.46 15.00
N ILE A 59 -2.74 2.84 13.74
CA ILE A 59 -3.49 4.04 13.37
C ILE A 59 -4.97 3.71 13.19
N LEU A 60 -5.29 2.72 12.36
CA LEU A 60 -6.68 2.37 12.03
C LEU A 60 -7.48 1.85 13.23
N GLY A 61 -6.85 1.06 14.11
CA GLY A 61 -7.46 0.52 15.33
C GLY A 61 -7.84 1.59 16.35
N HIS A 62 -7.33 2.82 16.20
CA HIS A 62 -7.70 4.00 16.99
C HIS A 62 -8.60 4.99 16.21
N GLY A 63 -9.11 4.59 15.04
CA GLY A 63 -9.98 5.42 14.21
C GLY A 63 -9.25 6.49 13.39
N GLY A 64 -7.95 6.32 13.14
CA GLY A 64 -7.19 7.20 12.23
C GLY A 64 -7.52 6.97 10.75
N HIS A 65 -6.97 7.82 9.89
CA HIS A 65 -7.24 7.80 8.45
C HIS A 65 -6.43 6.75 7.69
N SER A 66 -7.00 6.23 6.61
CA SER A 66 -6.35 5.22 5.76
C SER A 66 -5.05 5.71 5.14
N LEU A 67 -4.96 6.98 4.74
CA LEU A 67 -3.74 7.57 4.18
C LEU A 67 -2.56 7.56 5.17
N ASP A 68 -2.82 7.92 6.43
CA ASP A 68 -1.81 7.88 7.49
C ASP A 68 -1.38 6.44 7.79
N ALA A 69 -2.33 5.51 7.76
CA ALA A 69 -2.08 4.10 8.00
C ALA A 69 -1.17 3.47 6.93
N VAL A 70 -1.44 3.71 5.65
CA VAL A 70 -0.61 3.15 4.57
C VAL A 70 0.79 3.76 4.52
N GLU A 71 0.93 5.06 4.85
CA GLU A 71 2.26 5.66 4.99
C GLU A 71 3.03 5.01 6.15
N ALA A 72 2.44 4.93 7.34
CA ALA A 72 3.10 4.33 8.50
C ALA A 72 3.47 2.86 8.26
N GLY A 73 2.60 2.11 7.60
CA GLY A 73 2.84 0.73 7.23
C GLY A 73 3.98 0.58 6.23
N ALA A 74 4.00 1.38 5.15
CA ALA A 74 5.04 1.34 4.13
C ALA A 74 6.43 1.75 4.67
N ARG A 75 6.49 2.63 5.66
CA ARG A 75 7.74 3.04 6.31
C ARG A 75 8.43 1.91 7.08
N VAL A 76 7.71 0.86 7.48
CA VAL A 76 8.27 -0.29 8.21
C VAL A 76 9.32 -1.02 7.37
N PRO A 77 8.98 -1.59 6.21
CA PRO A 77 9.98 -2.26 5.36
C PRO A 77 11.01 -1.28 4.78
N GLU A 78 10.67 0.00 4.58
CA GLU A 78 11.66 0.99 4.13
C GLU A 78 12.83 1.16 5.11
N ALA A 79 12.58 1.00 6.41
CA ALA A 79 13.60 1.12 7.45
C ALA A 79 14.23 -0.23 7.87
N ASP A 80 13.73 -1.35 7.36
CA ASP A 80 14.23 -2.67 7.74
C ASP A 80 15.50 -3.03 6.96
N LEU A 81 16.65 -2.95 7.62
CA LEU A 81 17.95 -3.23 7.01
C LEU A 81 18.12 -4.67 6.51
N LYS A 82 17.23 -5.60 6.93
CA LYS A 82 17.22 -6.97 6.43
C LYS A 82 16.48 -7.08 5.10
N ASN A 83 15.66 -6.10 4.76
CA ASN A 83 14.93 -6.06 3.50
C ASN A 83 15.81 -5.44 2.41
N HIS A 84 16.07 -6.20 1.35
CA HIS A 84 16.92 -5.76 0.23
C HIS A 84 16.11 -5.34 -1.01
N SER A 85 14.78 -5.26 -0.92
CA SER A 85 13.89 -4.84 -2.01
C SER A 85 13.09 -3.57 -1.71
N VAL A 86 13.19 -3.01 -0.50
CA VAL A 86 12.47 -1.79 -0.09
C VAL A 86 13.37 -0.89 0.77
N GLY A 87 13.48 0.38 0.40
CA GLY A 87 14.15 1.41 1.21
C GLY A 87 15.63 1.16 1.50
N LYS A 88 16.03 1.43 2.74
CA LYS A 88 17.43 1.40 3.19
C LYS A 88 17.95 -0.02 3.28
N GLY A 89 19.11 -0.27 2.66
CA GLY A 89 19.64 -1.62 2.48
C GLY A 89 19.12 -2.32 1.23
N GLY A 90 18.24 -1.67 0.46
CA GLY A 90 17.84 -2.11 -0.88
C GLY A 90 19.05 -2.34 -1.79
N TYR A 91 18.99 -3.36 -2.64
CA TYR A 91 20.08 -3.61 -3.58
C TYR A 91 20.19 -2.47 -4.61
N PRO A 92 21.41 -1.98 -4.84
CA PRO A 92 21.62 -0.84 -5.73
C PRO A 92 21.38 -1.21 -7.18
N ASP A 93 21.35 -0.18 -8.02
CA ASP A 93 21.57 -0.33 -9.45
C ASP A 93 22.98 -0.85 -9.75
N ARG A 94 23.25 -1.14 -11.03
CA ARG A 94 24.54 -1.69 -11.46
C ARG A 94 25.74 -0.80 -11.16
N ASP A 95 25.51 0.50 -10.95
CA ASP A 95 26.54 1.51 -10.70
C ASP A 95 26.75 1.76 -9.19
N GLY A 96 26.10 0.96 -8.34
CA GLY A 96 26.26 1.01 -6.88
C GLY A 96 25.37 2.03 -6.19
N LYS A 97 24.38 2.59 -6.89
CA LYS A 97 23.47 3.60 -6.33
C LYS A 97 22.14 2.99 -5.91
N VAL A 98 21.75 3.22 -4.67
CA VAL A 98 20.43 2.81 -4.17
C VAL A 98 19.41 3.89 -4.55
N THR A 99 18.55 3.56 -5.51
CA THR A 99 17.51 4.44 -6.04
C THR A 99 16.12 3.88 -5.72
N LEU A 100 15.31 4.66 -5.02
CA LEU A 100 14.01 4.25 -4.50
C LEU A 100 12.86 4.82 -5.33
N ASP A 101 11.80 4.02 -5.44
CA ASP A 101 10.58 4.34 -6.16
C ASP A 101 9.38 4.18 -5.21
N ALA A 102 8.52 5.19 -5.10
CA ALA A 102 7.31 5.11 -4.28
C ALA A 102 6.14 5.92 -4.85
N SER A 103 4.91 5.46 -4.59
CA SER A 103 3.66 6.20 -4.83
C SER A 103 2.66 6.02 -3.70
N ILE A 104 1.82 7.04 -3.49
CA ILE A 104 0.72 7.05 -2.54
C ILE A 104 -0.52 7.67 -3.19
N MET A 105 -1.71 7.16 -2.85
CA MET A 105 -2.97 7.64 -3.44
C MET A 105 -4.12 7.52 -2.42
N ASP A 106 -4.95 8.55 -2.34
CA ASP A 106 -6.17 8.55 -1.52
C ASP A 106 -7.44 8.20 -2.32
N ALA A 107 -8.56 8.04 -1.63
CA ALA A 107 -9.86 7.71 -2.23
C ALA A 107 -10.43 8.79 -3.15
N ASP A 108 -10.02 10.04 -2.99
CA ASP A 108 -10.56 11.18 -3.73
C ASP A 108 -9.73 11.51 -4.99
N GLY A 109 -8.66 10.72 -5.22
CA GLY A 109 -7.83 10.78 -6.41
C GLY A 109 -6.58 11.66 -6.26
N HIS A 110 -6.31 12.20 -5.06
CA HIS A 110 -5.03 12.85 -4.81
C HIS A 110 -3.94 11.79 -4.76
N CYS A 111 -2.82 12.07 -5.41
CA CYS A 111 -1.69 11.16 -5.45
C CYS A 111 -0.36 11.91 -5.48
N GLY A 112 0.68 11.21 -5.08
CA GLY A 112 2.05 11.68 -5.16
C GLY A 112 3.01 10.52 -5.33
N ALA A 113 4.13 10.78 -5.99
CA ALA A 113 5.11 9.78 -6.30
C ALA A 113 6.52 10.38 -6.38
N VAL A 114 7.51 9.52 -6.12
CA VAL A 114 8.92 9.78 -6.39
C VAL A 114 9.52 8.58 -7.13
N ALA A 115 10.38 8.86 -8.09
CA ALA A 115 11.07 7.84 -8.86
C ALA A 115 12.58 8.09 -8.88
N ALA A 116 13.37 7.02 -8.83
CA ALA A 116 14.82 7.06 -8.77
C ALA A 116 15.36 8.01 -7.68
N LEU A 117 14.70 8.09 -6.53
CA LEU A 117 15.10 8.94 -5.40
C LEU A 117 16.31 8.31 -4.69
N GLU A 118 17.40 9.05 -4.57
CA GLU A 118 18.57 8.63 -3.78
C GLU A 118 18.53 9.29 -2.38
N HIS A 119 19.21 8.66 -1.42
CA HIS A 119 19.59 9.24 -0.13
C HIS A 119 18.51 9.59 0.90
N VAL A 120 17.26 9.18 0.73
CA VAL A 120 16.20 9.35 1.73
C VAL A 120 15.53 8.02 1.99
N THR A 121 15.59 7.47 3.21
CA THR A 121 15.04 6.13 3.53
C THR A 121 13.55 6.03 3.21
N HIS A 122 12.78 7.06 3.59
CA HIS A 122 11.32 7.03 3.52
C HIS A 122 10.78 7.66 2.25
N ALA A 123 10.97 6.98 1.12
CA ALA A 123 10.49 7.42 -0.19
C ALA A 123 8.97 7.63 -0.20
N ILE A 124 8.19 6.78 0.49
CA ILE A 124 6.73 6.93 0.60
C ILE A 124 6.31 8.24 1.26
N SER A 125 7.06 8.70 2.26
CA SER A 125 6.79 9.97 2.92
C SER A 125 7.14 11.17 2.02
N VAL A 126 8.17 11.05 1.18
CA VAL A 126 8.45 12.08 0.17
C VAL A 126 7.34 12.11 -0.89
N ALA A 127 6.87 10.94 -1.36
CA ALA A 127 5.74 10.83 -2.27
C ALA A 127 4.47 11.50 -1.69
N ARG A 128 4.18 11.30 -0.39
CA ARG A 128 3.09 12.02 0.29
C ARG A 128 3.32 13.53 0.32
N ARG A 129 4.55 14.00 0.52
CA ARG A 129 4.83 15.44 0.44
C ARG A 129 4.67 16.00 -0.96
N VAL A 130 4.99 15.24 -2.01
CA VAL A 130 4.70 15.65 -3.40
C VAL A 130 3.20 15.90 -3.57
N MET A 131 2.37 14.96 -3.10
CA MET A 131 0.90 15.06 -3.13
C MET A 131 0.36 16.28 -2.39
N GLU A 132 0.86 16.54 -1.18
CA GLU A 132 0.27 17.57 -0.29
C GLU A 132 0.86 18.97 -0.47
N ARG A 133 2.09 19.08 -0.99
CA ARG A 133 2.88 20.33 -0.96
C ARG A 133 3.27 20.86 -2.33
N THR A 134 2.85 20.19 -3.41
CA THR A 134 3.14 20.63 -4.77
C THR A 134 1.90 20.53 -5.66
N PRO A 135 1.84 21.26 -6.79
CA PRO A 135 0.82 21.05 -7.82
C PRO A 135 1.16 19.85 -8.75
N HIS A 136 2.23 19.11 -8.46
CA HIS A 136 2.71 17.99 -9.26
C HIS A 136 2.42 16.67 -8.55
N VAL A 137 2.43 15.57 -9.32
CA VAL A 137 2.11 14.24 -8.79
C VAL A 137 3.29 13.26 -8.84
N LEU A 138 4.37 13.61 -9.53
CA LEU A 138 5.56 12.77 -9.64
C LEU A 138 6.81 13.64 -9.81
N LEU A 139 7.82 13.42 -8.96
CA LEU A 139 9.16 13.97 -9.11
C LEU A 139 10.17 12.83 -9.29
N ALA A 140 11.30 13.08 -9.95
CA ALA A 140 12.30 12.04 -10.16
C ALA A 140 13.74 12.53 -9.97
N GLY A 141 14.63 11.59 -9.60
CA GLY A 141 16.08 11.80 -9.47
C GLY A 141 16.44 12.98 -8.57
N ASP A 142 17.40 13.78 -9.01
CA ASP A 142 17.91 14.94 -8.26
C ASP A 142 16.81 15.94 -7.88
N GLY A 143 15.79 16.13 -8.72
CA GLY A 143 14.66 17.01 -8.42
C GLY A 143 13.78 16.50 -7.28
N ALA A 144 13.62 15.18 -7.16
CA ALA A 144 12.94 14.57 -6.03
C ALA A 144 13.75 14.71 -4.73
N LEU A 145 15.07 14.53 -4.80
CA LEU A 145 15.96 14.72 -3.65
C LEU A 145 15.96 16.18 -3.19
N GLN A 146 16.15 17.13 -4.11
CA GLN A 146 16.11 18.56 -3.79
C GLN A 146 14.82 18.91 -3.05
N PHE A 147 13.67 18.49 -3.58
CA PHE A 147 12.38 18.69 -2.94
C PHE A 147 12.31 18.04 -1.55
N ALA A 148 12.80 16.80 -1.39
CA ALA A 148 12.84 16.14 -0.09
C ALA A 148 13.64 16.95 0.95
N LEU A 149 14.81 17.48 0.57
CA LEU A 149 15.61 18.30 1.48
C LEU A 149 14.88 19.61 1.86
N GLU A 150 14.21 20.26 0.91
CA GLU A 150 13.38 21.45 1.16
C GLU A 150 12.20 21.16 2.11
N GLN A 151 11.69 19.92 2.09
CA GLN A 151 10.64 19.44 3.00
C GLN A 151 11.16 18.98 4.38
N GLY A 152 12.48 19.06 4.61
CA GLY A 152 13.13 18.74 5.88
C GLY A 152 13.50 17.26 6.05
N PHE A 153 13.55 16.48 4.96
CA PHE A 153 14.12 15.12 5.01
C PHE A 153 15.64 15.19 5.09
N GLU A 154 16.24 14.27 5.83
CA GLU A 154 17.68 14.18 5.98
C GLU A 154 18.29 13.31 4.88
N GLN A 155 19.44 13.76 4.36
CA GLN A 155 20.24 12.99 3.43
C GLN A 155 21.05 11.92 4.20
N GLU A 156 20.95 10.66 3.79
CA GLU A 156 21.70 9.57 4.38
C GLU A 156 22.23 8.57 3.33
N ASN A 157 23.22 7.77 3.73
CA ASN A 157 23.68 6.67 2.89
C ASN A 157 22.73 5.46 3.03
N LEU A 158 22.08 5.10 1.93
CA LEU A 158 21.17 3.96 1.86
C LEU A 158 21.88 2.63 1.58
N LEU A 159 23.10 2.67 1.02
CA LEU A 159 23.88 1.48 0.69
C LEU A 159 24.54 0.94 1.98
N THR A 160 24.02 -0.19 2.46
CA THR A 160 24.60 -0.88 3.62
C THR A 160 25.84 -1.69 3.23
N PRO A 161 26.75 -1.99 4.17
CA PRO A 161 27.91 -2.83 3.88
C PRO A 161 27.55 -4.22 3.30
N GLU A 162 26.39 -4.76 3.68
CA GLU A 162 25.87 -6.01 3.14
C GLU A 162 25.44 -5.89 1.68
N ALA A 163 24.65 -4.86 1.35
CA ALA A 163 24.25 -4.58 -0.02
C ALA A 163 25.44 -4.25 -0.92
N GLU A 164 26.41 -3.49 -0.42
CA GLU A 164 27.67 -3.17 -1.12
C GLU A 164 28.49 -4.43 -1.40
N LYS A 165 28.57 -5.37 -0.44
CA LYS A 165 29.24 -6.65 -0.64
C LYS A 165 28.54 -7.48 -1.72
N ALA A 166 27.21 -7.53 -1.71
CA ALA A 166 26.42 -8.24 -2.73
C ALA A 166 26.63 -7.64 -4.12
N TRP A 167 26.67 -6.31 -4.22
CA TRP A 167 26.96 -5.59 -5.45
C TRP A 167 28.34 -5.93 -6.03
N HIS A 168 29.38 -5.87 -5.19
CA HIS A 168 30.74 -6.24 -5.60
C HIS A 168 30.85 -7.70 -6.03
N GLU A 169 30.09 -8.61 -5.41
CA GLU A 169 30.02 -10.00 -5.86
C GLU A 169 29.37 -10.12 -7.25
N TRP A 170 28.26 -9.42 -7.47
CA TRP A 170 27.58 -9.39 -8.76
C TRP A 170 28.49 -8.84 -9.87
N LEU A 171 29.24 -7.77 -9.61
CA LEU A 171 30.17 -7.14 -10.56
C LEU A 171 31.24 -8.09 -11.13
N LYS A 172 31.59 -9.17 -10.43
CA LYS A 172 32.53 -10.18 -10.96
C LYS A 172 32.02 -10.84 -12.24
N THR A 173 30.69 -10.93 -12.39
CA THR A 173 30.06 -11.45 -13.61
C THR A 173 29.40 -10.34 -14.42
N ALA A 174 28.81 -9.34 -13.77
CA ALA A 174 28.02 -8.26 -14.37
C ALA A 174 26.93 -8.76 -15.35
N HIS A 175 26.46 -9.99 -15.15
CA HIS A 175 25.38 -10.56 -15.96
C HIS A 175 24.04 -10.13 -15.37
N TYR A 176 23.41 -9.15 -16.01
CA TYR A 176 22.06 -8.74 -15.64
C TYR A 176 21.04 -9.73 -16.22
N ARG A 177 20.41 -10.50 -15.34
CA ARG A 177 19.24 -11.31 -15.67
C ARG A 177 18.30 -11.29 -14.46
N PRO A 178 17.20 -10.53 -14.51
CA PRO A 178 16.15 -10.63 -13.49
C PRO A 178 15.76 -12.10 -13.35
N GLN A 179 15.92 -12.65 -12.14
CA GLN A 179 15.47 -13.99 -11.86
C GLN A 179 14.11 -13.89 -11.18
N ILE A 180 13.21 -14.82 -11.49
CA ILE A 180 11.96 -14.92 -10.74
C ILE A 180 12.34 -15.09 -9.28
N ASN A 181 11.81 -14.23 -8.42
CA ASN A 181 12.02 -14.35 -6.98
C ASN A 181 13.53 -14.33 -6.64
N SER A 182 14.36 -13.49 -7.29
CA SER A 182 15.81 -13.40 -7.03
C SER A 182 16.14 -13.18 -5.55
N GLU A 183 15.23 -12.53 -4.86
CA GLU A 183 15.32 -12.14 -3.46
C GLU A 183 15.25 -13.37 -2.51
N VAL A 184 14.79 -14.52 -3.03
CA VAL A 184 14.78 -15.86 -2.38
C VAL A 184 16.13 -16.27 -1.79
N ARG A 185 17.24 -15.72 -2.28
CA ARG A 185 18.58 -16.16 -1.87
C ARG A 185 19.19 -15.35 -0.73
N SER A 186 18.68 -14.16 -0.43
CA SER A 186 19.38 -13.18 0.40
C SER A 186 18.72 -12.84 1.72
N TYR A 187 17.43 -13.13 1.91
CA TYR A 187 16.77 -12.93 3.19
C TYR A 187 16.98 -14.16 4.09
N GLY A 188 17.68 -14.01 5.22
CA GLY A 188 17.77 -15.02 6.28
C GLY A 188 18.49 -16.35 5.93
N ALA A 189 19.82 -16.34 5.86
CA ALA A 189 20.65 -17.54 5.63
C ALA A 189 20.56 -18.66 6.70
N ASP A 190 19.77 -18.49 7.78
CA ASP A 190 19.57 -19.49 8.84
C ASP A 190 18.18 -20.17 8.80
N ALA A 191 17.42 -19.97 7.72
CA ALA A 191 16.14 -20.61 7.47
C ALA A 191 16.28 -21.91 6.66
N PRO A 192 15.69 -23.04 7.07
CA PRO A 192 15.73 -24.25 6.25
C PRO A 192 15.02 -24.01 4.91
N ALA A 193 15.71 -24.36 3.83
CA ALA A 193 15.27 -24.22 2.45
C ALA A 193 13.84 -24.74 2.24
N GLY A 194 12.95 -23.90 1.71
CA GLY A 194 11.56 -24.27 1.52
C GLY A 194 10.76 -23.32 0.64
N LEU A 195 10.66 -23.71 -0.64
CA LEU A 195 9.70 -23.28 -1.66
C LEU A 195 9.90 -21.87 -2.29
N PRO A 196 9.71 -21.73 -3.62
CA PRO A 196 9.52 -20.43 -4.27
C PRO A 196 8.37 -19.69 -3.59
N GLY A 197 8.62 -18.48 -3.09
CA GLY A 197 7.63 -17.65 -2.39
C GLY A 197 7.36 -17.96 -0.92
N GLY A 198 8.34 -18.56 -0.23
CA GLY A 198 8.39 -18.51 1.23
C GLY A 198 8.79 -17.13 1.78
N LYS A 199 8.94 -17.09 3.10
CA LYS A 199 9.40 -15.98 3.97
C LYS A 199 10.73 -15.30 3.61
N ASP A 200 11.36 -15.74 2.52
CA ASP A 200 12.65 -15.25 2.04
C ASP A 200 12.51 -14.59 0.65
N ASN A 201 11.27 -14.41 0.16
CA ASN A 201 10.96 -13.99 -1.21
C ASN A 201 10.21 -12.65 -1.25
N HIS A 202 10.91 -11.54 -1.41
CA HIS A 202 10.31 -10.23 -1.23
C HIS A 202 10.70 -9.27 -2.34
N ASP A 203 9.71 -8.79 -3.06
CA ASP A 203 9.84 -7.64 -3.94
C ASP A 203 9.19 -6.43 -3.24
N THR A 204 8.67 -5.48 -4.02
CA THR A 204 7.92 -4.28 -3.63
C THR A 204 6.86 -4.53 -2.53
N ILE A 205 6.78 -3.61 -1.56
CA ILE A 205 5.61 -3.50 -0.67
C ILE A 205 4.52 -2.68 -1.35
N GLY A 206 3.36 -3.30 -1.53
CA GLY A 206 2.11 -2.65 -1.86
C GLY A 206 1.16 -2.78 -0.68
N MET A 207 0.45 -1.72 -0.31
CA MET A 207 -0.49 -1.71 0.80
C MET A 207 -1.78 -0.97 0.44
N LEU A 208 -2.90 -1.50 0.91
CA LEU A 208 -4.24 -0.92 0.79
C LEU A 208 -4.91 -0.90 2.16
N ALA A 209 -5.54 0.20 2.52
CA ALA A 209 -6.28 0.34 3.77
C ALA A 209 -7.67 0.92 3.55
N LEU A 210 -8.64 0.41 4.31
CA LEU A 210 -9.99 0.94 4.46
C LEU A 210 -10.18 1.36 5.92
N ASP A 211 -10.49 2.64 6.15
CA ASP A 211 -10.65 3.19 7.49
C ASP A 211 -12.10 3.15 8.03
N VAL A 212 -12.27 3.61 9.27
CA VAL A 212 -13.59 3.69 9.94
C VAL A 212 -14.58 4.63 9.25
N HIS A 213 -14.10 5.51 8.37
CA HIS A 213 -14.92 6.44 7.60
C HIS A 213 -15.31 5.87 6.24
N GLY A 214 -14.88 4.65 5.91
CA GLY A 214 -15.09 4.03 4.60
C GLY A 214 -14.21 4.64 3.51
N LYS A 215 -13.09 5.29 3.87
CA LYS A 215 -12.14 5.86 2.90
C LYS A 215 -10.99 4.90 2.65
N LEU A 216 -10.73 4.63 1.37
CA LEU A 216 -9.59 3.86 0.90
C LEU A 216 -8.34 4.74 0.75
N ALA A 217 -7.18 4.14 0.97
CA ALA A 217 -5.90 4.68 0.52
C ALA A 217 -4.95 3.54 0.19
N GLY A 218 -3.89 3.86 -0.52
CA GLY A 218 -2.84 2.89 -0.81
C GLY A 218 -1.47 3.52 -0.92
N ALA A 219 -0.46 2.68 -0.73
CA ALA A 219 0.95 3.01 -0.81
C ALA A 219 1.70 1.88 -1.53
N CYS A 220 2.72 2.23 -2.30
CA CYS A 220 3.59 1.28 -2.97
C CYS A 220 5.03 1.82 -2.93
N THR A 221 6.01 1.04 -2.46
CA THR A 221 7.41 1.47 -2.35
C THR A 221 8.41 0.32 -2.54
N THR A 222 9.56 0.62 -3.16
CA THR A 222 10.60 -0.37 -3.49
C THR A 222 11.96 0.29 -3.73
N SER A 223 13.05 -0.49 -3.67
CA SER A 223 14.35 -0.15 -4.28
C SER A 223 14.44 -0.55 -5.77
N GLY A 224 13.41 -1.20 -6.30
CA GLY A 224 13.34 -1.74 -7.66
C GLY A 224 14.18 -3.00 -7.83
N MET A 225 14.29 -3.47 -9.08
CA MET A 225 15.08 -4.66 -9.40
C MET A 225 16.56 -4.46 -9.06
N ALA A 226 17.13 -5.42 -8.34
CA ALA A 226 18.56 -5.43 -8.04
C ALA A 226 19.39 -5.34 -9.32
N TRP A 227 20.45 -4.52 -9.29
CA TRP A 227 21.40 -4.34 -10.40
C TRP A 227 20.78 -3.73 -11.66
N LYS A 228 19.61 -3.08 -11.55
CA LYS A 228 18.96 -2.38 -12.67
C LYS A 228 19.90 -1.38 -13.34
N LEU A 229 19.59 -0.99 -14.57
CA LEU A 229 20.27 0.14 -15.20
C LEU A 229 20.06 1.40 -14.35
N HIS A 230 21.08 2.27 -14.23
CA HIS A 230 20.89 3.54 -13.55
C HIS A 230 19.76 4.34 -14.21
N GLY A 231 18.85 4.86 -13.40
CA GLY A 231 17.63 5.55 -13.84
C GLY A 231 16.49 4.64 -14.31
N CYS A 232 16.62 3.30 -14.19
CA CYS A 232 15.50 2.40 -14.42
C CYS A 232 14.43 2.56 -13.34
N VAL A 233 13.17 2.72 -13.78
CA VAL A 233 12.00 2.94 -12.93
C VAL A 233 10.99 1.82 -13.17
N GLY A 234 10.53 1.20 -12.08
CA GLY A 234 9.53 0.13 -12.09
C GLY A 234 8.09 0.64 -12.08
N ASP A 235 7.15 -0.25 -11.75
CA ASP A 235 5.72 0.06 -11.65
C ASP A 235 5.34 0.82 -10.38
N SER A 236 6.08 0.60 -9.29
CA SER A 236 5.78 1.10 -7.94
C SER A 236 5.52 2.61 -7.82
N PRO A 237 6.20 3.52 -8.55
CA PRO A 237 5.92 4.96 -8.47
C PRO A 237 4.88 5.42 -9.51
N ILE A 238 4.36 4.52 -10.36
CA ILE A 238 3.48 4.86 -11.47
C ILE A 238 2.03 4.55 -11.08
N ILE A 239 1.26 5.61 -10.82
CA ILE A 239 -0.17 5.51 -10.58
C ILE A 239 -0.87 4.85 -11.78
N GLY A 240 -1.63 3.79 -11.50
CA GLY A 240 -2.27 2.93 -12.49
C GLY A 240 -1.46 1.70 -12.88
N ALA A 241 -0.16 1.65 -12.58
CA ALA A 241 0.66 0.45 -12.71
C ALA A 241 0.85 -0.21 -11.34
N GLY A 242 1.72 0.34 -10.48
CA GLY A 242 2.06 -0.19 -9.16
C GLY A 242 0.98 -0.03 -8.10
N LEU A 243 0.17 1.01 -8.24
CA LEU A 243 -0.89 1.38 -7.30
C LEU A 243 -2.01 2.12 -8.02
N TYR A 244 -3.26 1.82 -7.68
CA TYR A 244 -4.40 2.64 -8.06
C TYR A 244 -5.50 2.55 -7.00
N VAL A 245 -6.11 3.67 -6.64
CA VAL A 245 -7.21 3.75 -5.66
C VAL A 245 -8.33 4.58 -6.24
N ASP A 246 -9.56 4.09 -6.07
CA ASP A 246 -10.78 4.81 -6.43
C ASP A 246 -11.82 4.59 -5.34
N GLY A 247 -12.21 5.67 -4.65
CA GLY A 247 -13.12 5.60 -3.51
C GLY A 247 -14.52 5.03 -3.82
N GLU A 248 -14.95 5.04 -5.08
CA GLU A 248 -16.25 4.48 -5.47
C GLU A 248 -16.21 2.98 -5.75
N VAL A 249 -15.02 2.41 -5.89
CA VAL A 249 -14.80 1.04 -6.35
C VAL A 249 -13.95 0.24 -5.38
N GLY A 250 -12.70 0.65 -5.17
CA GLY A 250 -11.65 -0.18 -4.57
C GLY A 250 -10.25 0.35 -4.86
N GLY A 251 -9.25 -0.34 -4.34
CA GLY A 251 -7.84 -0.13 -4.66
C GLY A 251 -7.16 -1.42 -5.10
N ALA A 252 -6.07 -1.29 -5.84
CA ALA A 252 -5.20 -2.37 -6.25
C ALA A 252 -3.73 -1.94 -6.19
N THR A 253 -2.86 -2.89 -5.88
CA THR A 253 -1.41 -2.73 -5.93
C THR A 253 -0.76 -4.00 -6.50
N SER A 254 0.47 -3.88 -6.97
CA SER A 254 1.21 -4.96 -7.62
C SER A 254 2.59 -5.18 -7.04
N THR A 255 3.17 -6.32 -7.44
CA THR A 255 4.55 -6.72 -7.16
C THR A 255 5.01 -7.69 -8.26
N GLY A 256 6.31 -7.89 -8.41
CA GLY A 256 6.92 -8.69 -9.46
C GLY A 256 7.63 -7.82 -10.53
N VAL A 257 7.71 -8.35 -11.74
CA VAL A 257 8.40 -7.68 -12.86
C VAL A 257 7.64 -6.42 -13.29
N GLY A 258 8.10 -5.27 -12.80
CA GLY A 258 7.44 -3.98 -12.99
C GLY A 258 7.21 -3.60 -14.44
N GLU A 259 8.10 -3.98 -15.37
CA GLU A 259 7.90 -3.71 -16.80
C GLU A 259 6.61 -4.33 -17.34
N GLU A 260 6.24 -5.52 -16.87
CA GLU A 260 5.03 -6.21 -17.31
C GLU A 260 3.78 -5.60 -16.69
N VAL A 261 3.88 -5.07 -15.47
CA VAL A 261 2.81 -4.30 -14.84
C VAL A 261 2.57 -2.99 -15.59
N ILE A 262 3.64 -2.23 -15.90
CA ILE A 262 3.57 -0.99 -16.67
C ILE A 262 2.96 -1.24 -18.06
N ARG A 263 3.44 -2.25 -18.80
CA ARG A 263 2.94 -2.62 -20.14
C ARG A 263 1.45 -2.98 -20.16
N ASN A 264 0.85 -3.23 -19.00
CA ASN A 264 -0.55 -3.64 -18.88
C ASN A 264 -1.43 -2.67 -18.09
N ALA A 265 -0.88 -1.56 -17.57
CA ALA A 265 -1.58 -0.67 -16.63
C ALA A 265 -2.26 -1.47 -15.51
N GLY A 266 -1.47 -2.33 -14.86
CA GLY A 266 -1.94 -3.45 -14.05
C GLY A 266 -2.96 -3.08 -12.97
N SER A 267 -2.59 -2.21 -12.02
CA SER A 267 -3.47 -1.85 -10.91
C SER A 267 -4.71 -1.08 -11.37
N PHE A 268 -4.59 -0.19 -12.37
CA PHE A 268 -5.75 0.48 -12.97
C PHE A 268 -6.72 -0.53 -13.58
N LEU A 269 -6.20 -1.51 -14.34
CA LEU A 269 -7.01 -2.57 -14.92
C LEU A 269 -7.75 -3.39 -13.86
N VAL A 270 -7.10 -3.73 -12.74
CA VAL A 270 -7.73 -4.47 -11.64
C VAL A 270 -8.89 -3.66 -11.06
N VAL A 271 -8.71 -2.37 -10.78
CA VAL A 271 -9.78 -1.51 -10.27
C VAL A 271 -10.91 -1.35 -11.29
N GLU A 272 -10.61 -1.19 -12.56
CA GLU A 272 -11.63 -1.09 -13.61
C GLU A 272 -12.41 -2.42 -13.79
N LEU A 273 -11.75 -3.56 -13.62
CA LEU A 273 -12.41 -4.87 -13.60
C LEU A 273 -13.37 -5.01 -12.41
N MET A 274 -12.99 -4.49 -11.23
CA MET A 274 -13.88 -4.40 -10.07
C MET A 274 -15.06 -3.44 -10.32
N ARG A 275 -14.82 -2.30 -10.99
CA ARG A 275 -15.89 -1.36 -11.41
C ARG A 275 -16.94 -2.06 -12.28
N GLN A 276 -16.51 -3.03 -13.08
CA GLN A 276 -17.38 -3.86 -13.93
C GLN A 276 -18.06 -5.02 -13.18
N GLY A 277 -17.99 -5.04 -11.85
CA GLY A 277 -18.71 -5.99 -11.00
C GLY A 277 -17.97 -7.28 -10.67
N ARG A 278 -16.66 -7.36 -10.94
CA ARG A 278 -15.84 -8.50 -10.47
C ARG A 278 -15.47 -8.33 -9.01
N THR A 279 -15.37 -9.44 -8.30
CA THR A 279 -14.73 -9.48 -6.98
C THR A 279 -13.24 -9.12 -7.08
N PRO A 280 -12.59 -8.68 -5.99
CA PRO A 280 -11.15 -8.42 -5.98
C PRO A 280 -10.31 -9.58 -6.52
N THR A 281 -10.62 -10.82 -6.13
CA THR A 281 -9.90 -12.01 -6.61
C THR A 281 -10.09 -12.24 -8.12
N GLU A 282 -11.30 -12.09 -8.63
CA GLU A 282 -11.58 -12.26 -10.06
C GLU A 282 -10.91 -11.17 -10.91
N ALA A 283 -10.88 -9.94 -10.40
CA ALA A 283 -10.22 -8.81 -11.05
C ALA A 283 -8.69 -9.03 -11.12
N CYS A 284 -8.05 -9.39 -10.00
CA CYS A 284 -6.63 -9.75 -9.98
C CYS A 284 -6.33 -10.90 -10.94
N ARG A 285 -7.15 -11.96 -10.95
CA ARG A 285 -6.99 -13.10 -11.84
C ARG A 285 -7.02 -12.71 -13.32
N GLU A 286 -8.00 -11.92 -13.72
CA GLU A 286 -8.14 -11.50 -15.12
C GLU A 286 -6.99 -10.57 -15.57
N ALA A 287 -6.52 -9.69 -14.69
CA ALA A 287 -5.35 -8.86 -14.95
C ALA A 287 -4.07 -9.71 -15.16
N VAL A 288 -3.84 -10.69 -14.28
CA VAL A 288 -2.73 -11.66 -14.45
C VAL A 288 -2.87 -12.42 -15.76
N LEU A 289 -4.05 -12.95 -16.08
CA LEU A 289 -4.27 -13.70 -17.32
C LEU A 289 -4.03 -12.84 -18.57
N ARG A 290 -4.27 -11.52 -18.52
CA ARG A 290 -3.93 -10.61 -19.61
C ARG A 290 -2.43 -10.55 -19.85
N VAL A 291 -1.62 -10.47 -18.80
CA VAL A 291 -0.14 -10.52 -18.90
C VAL A 291 0.27 -11.82 -19.57
N VAL A 292 -0.23 -12.96 -19.08
CA VAL A 292 0.08 -14.30 -19.61
C VAL A 292 -0.31 -14.42 -21.09
N ARG A 293 -1.49 -13.95 -21.49
CA ARG A 293 -1.95 -14.02 -22.89
C ARG A 293 -1.13 -13.16 -23.84
N LYS A 294 -0.64 -11.99 -23.41
CA LYS A 294 0.19 -11.12 -24.24
C LYS A 294 1.61 -11.66 -24.43
N GLN A 295 2.17 -12.29 -23.39
CA GLN A 295 3.56 -12.76 -23.39
C GLN A 295 3.66 -14.21 -22.88
N PRO A 296 3.07 -15.20 -23.59
CA PRO A 296 2.96 -16.57 -23.08
C PRO A 296 4.31 -17.27 -22.88
N LYS A 297 5.34 -16.90 -23.64
CA LYS A 297 6.70 -17.44 -23.48
C LYS A 297 7.37 -16.88 -22.23
N THR A 298 7.32 -15.56 -22.08
CA THR A 298 7.93 -14.84 -20.95
C THR A 298 7.20 -15.13 -19.64
N ALA A 299 5.89 -15.39 -19.67
CA ALA A 299 5.07 -15.69 -18.49
C ALA A 299 5.60 -16.85 -17.64
N ASN A 300 6.25 -17.85 -18.25
CA ASN A 300 6.86 -18.96 -17.52
C ASN A 300 8.15 -18.56 -16.77
N GLU A 301 8.73 -17.41 -17.11
CA GLU A 301 10.02 -16.92 -16.63
C GLU A 301 9.92 -15.62 -15.81
N ILE A 302 8.70 -15.17 -15.50
CA ILE A 302 8.46 -13.97 -14.70
C ILE A 302 7.45 -14.24 -13.59
N GLN A 303 7.44 -13.35 -12.59
CA GLN A 303 6.38 -13.23 -11.61
C GLN A 303 5.70 -11.87 -11.77
N VAL A 304 4.37 -11.86 -11.68
CA VAL A 304 3.55 -10.67 -11.47
C VAL A 304 2.42 -11.10 -10.56
N ALA A 305 2.15 -10.32 -9.52
CA ALA A 305 1.00 -10.52 -8.67
C ALA A 305 0.27 -9.20 -8.43
N PHE A 306 -1.05 -9.32 -8.24
CA PHE A 306 -1.91 -8.21 -7.85
C PHE A 306 -2.60 -8.54 -6.54
N LEU A 307 -2.72 -7.53 -5.69
CA LEU A 307 -3.53 -7.50 -4.48
C LEU A 307 -4.56 -6.39 -4.63
N ALA A 308 -5.81 -6.67 -4.31
CA ALA A 308 -6.90 -5.71 -4.40
C ALA A 308 -7.81 -5.75 -3.18
N MET A 309 -8.45 -4.62 -2.92
CA MET A 309 -9.48 -4.43 -1.91
C MET A 309 -10.63 -3.62 -2.51
N ASN A 310 -11.88 -4.05 -2.37
CA ASN A 310 -13.03 -3.23 -2.77
C ASN A 310 -13.51 -2.32 -1.62
N LYS A 311 -14.43 -1.39 -1.92
CA LYS A 311 -14.99 -0.45 -0.92
C LYS A 311 -15.76 -1.11 0.23
N ASP A 312 -16.15 -2.37 0.07
CA ASP A 312 -16.82 -3.16 1.10
C ASP A 312 -15.80 -3.90 2.01
N GLY A 313 -14.51 -3.76 1.71
CA GLY A 313 -13.41 -4.35 2.47
C GLY A 313 -13.09 -5.80 2.08
N GLU A 314 -13.69 -6.35 1.04
CA GLU A 314 -13.28 -7.66 0.51
C GLU A 314 -11.88 -7.55 -0.07
N VAL A 315 -11.03 -8.54 0.20
CA VAL A 315 -9.62 -8.57 -0.24
C VAL A 315 -9.40 -9.80 -1.12
N GLY A 316 -8.68 -9.63 -2.22
CA GLY A 316 -8.36 -10.72 -3.13
C GLY A 316 -7.04 -10.51 -3.84
N ALA A 317 -6.38 -11.61 -4.17
CA ALA A 317 -5.09 -11.57 -4.83
C ALA A 317 -4.92 -12.72 -5.84
N TRP A 318 -4.06 -12.52 -6.83
CA TRP A 318 -3.70 -13.55 -7.80
C TRP A 318 -2.28 -13.31 -8.34
N ALA A 319 -1.55 -14.38 -8.64
CA ALA A 319 -0.19 -14.33 -9.16
C ALA A 319 0.00 -15.14 -10.45
N ILE A 320 1.08 -14.89 -11.18
CA ILE A 320 1.49 -15.76 -12.31
C ILE A 320 2.01 -17.08 -11.76
N GLN A 321 3.05 -17.00 -10.92
CA GLN A 321 3.75 -18.14 -10.34
C GLN A 321 3.28 -18.42 -8.90
N PRO A 322 3.34 -19.67 -8.43
CA PRO A 322 3.07 -19.98 -7.02
C PRO A 322 4.05 -19.26 -6.10
N GLY A 323 3.65 -19.13 -4.83
CA GLY A 323 4.50 -18.58 -3.78
C GLY A 323 4.24 -17.12 -3.43
N PHE A 324 3.44 -16.39 -4.20
CA PHE A 324 2.98 -15.09 -3.71
C PHE A 324 2.04 -15.28 -2.50
N SER A 325 2.30 -14.53 -1.43
CA SER A 325 1.43 -14.44 -0.26
C SER A 325 1.14 -12.98 0.05
N TYR A 326 0.05 -12.72 0.77
CA TYR A 326 -0.33 -11.37 1.19
C TYR A 326 -0.84 -11.38 2.63
N ALA A 327 -0.49 -10.33 3.36
CA ALA A 327 -0.92 -10.15 4.73
C ALA A 327 -2.25 -9.39 4.78
N VAL A 328 -3.15 -9.80 5.67
CA VAL A 328 -4.39 -9.08 5.97
C VAL A 328 -4.45 -8.83 7.47
N CYS A 329 -4.89 -7.64 7.86
CA CYS A 329 -5.06 -7.27 9.24
C CYS A 329 -6.42 -6.58 9.42
N ASP A 330 -7.18 -7.06 10.40
CA ASP A 330 -8.40 -6.44 10.88
C ASP A 330 -8.54 -6.64 12.41
N ALA A 331 -9.69 -6.25 12.96
CA ALA A 331 -9.93 -6.34 14.40
C ALA A 331 -9.90 -7.76 14.96
N LYS A 332 -10.06 -8.80 14.12
CA LYS A 332 -10.09 -10.21 14.53
C LYS A 332 -8.72 -10.85 14.45
N ASP A 333 -7.98 -10.57 13.37
CA ASP A 333 -6.65 -11.12 13.14
C ASP A 333 -5.71 -10.07 12.58
N GLN A 334 -4.61 -9.80 13.30
CA GLN A 334 -3.59 -8.83 12.94
C GLN A 334 -2.32 -9.47 12.35
N ARG A 335 -2.36 -10.79 12.10
CA ARG A 335 -1.22 -11.58 11.63
C ARG A 335 -1.59 -12.54 10.50
N ALA A 336 -2.77 -12.40 9.90
CA ALA A 336 -3.20 -13.28 8.84
C ALA A 336 -2.26 -13.15 7.64
N LEU A 337 -1.71 -14.28 7.20
CA LEU A 337 -0.90 -14.40 5.99
C LEU A 337 -1.56 -15.44 5.09
N ILE A 338 -1.96 -15.02 3.89
CA ILE A 338 -2.76 -15.82 2.99
C ILE A 338 -1.95 -16.14 1.73
N PRO A 339 -1.77 -17.43 1.36
CA PRO A 339 -1.18 -17.77 0.09
C PRO A 339 -2.14 -17.41 -1.06
N ALA A 340 -1.66 -16.70 -2.05
CA ALA A 340 -2.45 -16.35 -3.23
C ALA A 340 -2.55 -17.55 -4.19
N ARG A 341 -3.63 -17.58 -4.98
CA ARG A 341 -3.74 -18.50 -6.11
C ARG A 341 -2.87 -18.01 -7.27
N SER A 342 -2.39 -18.95 -8.07
CA SER A 342 -1.50 -18.69 -9.21
C SER A 342 -2.06 -19.26 -10.52
N VAL A 343 -1.55 -18.78 -11.65
CA VAL A 343 -1.88 -19.35 -12.98
C VAL A 343 -1.19 -20.71 -13.15
N PHE A 344 0.11 -20.77 -12.87
CA PHE A 344 0.86 -22.01 -12.89
C PHE A 344 0.74 -22.74 -11.54
N ALA A 345 0.71 -24.06 -11.59
CA ALA A 345 0.76 -24.90 -10.40
C ALA A 345 2.21 -25.26 -10.07
N THR A 346 2.48 -25.51 -8.78
CA THR A 346 3.74 -26.10 -8.28
C THR A 346 3.97 -27.50 -8.81
#